data_AF-A0A938TGJ5-F1
#
_entry.id   AF-A0A938TGJ5-F1
#
_cell.length_a   1.000
_cell.length_b   1.000
_cell.length_c   1.000
_cell.angle_alpha   90.00
_cell.angle_beta   90.00
_cell.angle_gamma   90.00
#
_symmetry.space_group_name_H-M   'P 1'
#
loop_
_entity.id
_entity.type
_entity.pdbx_description
1 polymer ?
#
loop_
_entity_poly.entity_id
_entity_poly.type
_entity_poly.pdbx_seq_one_letter_code
_entity_poly.pdbx_strand_id
1 'polypeptide(L)'
;RREANQAKYVEFQSAEGNCKTVREQIALADRIMLELGDAAYAGKVLANAETTLREDGFHFSRFKPLILAVDRVGDKAWLSKLLDESIASAADFVWFSEIVRTVGRELKDAQFGRERAEAAVQARAASAGENPYDWTRLAELARDALSNATEATRILGEAAARARDHFALAQVAKLYHDMGAADAASATFARAADACQTADEALQLATRLQSYGLEKSRIADLMDGVGARLNSASDSLRWAAGVADLLMDKDWMKKTYDGIADKFKSEAEKRALSQSEQMRLGYRFYGPGVQPH
;
A
#
# COMPACT_ATOMS: atom_id res chain seq x y z
N ARG A 1 2.38 40.03 -31.84
CA ARG A 1 2.69 38.57 -31.91
C ARG A 1 1.99 37.89 -33.10
N ARG A 2 0.66 38.02 -33.27
CA ARG A 2 -0.04 37.43 -34.43
C ARG A 2 0.45 37.93 -35.79
N GLU A 3 0.55 39.24 -35.97
CA GLU A 3 1.06 39.84 -37.22
C GLU A 3 2.52 39.46 -37.53
N ALA A 4 3.36 39.31 -36.50
CA ALA A 4 4.77 38.91 -36.65
C ALA A 4 4.95 37.41 -36.98
N ASN A 5 3.95 36.58 -36.74
CA ASN A 5 3.99 35.12 -36.92
C ASN A 5 2.96 34.62 -37.94
N GLN A 6 2.44 35.50 -38.81
CA GLN A 6 1.33 35.18 -39.70
C GLN A 6 1.56 33.91 -40.55
N ALA A 7 2.78 33.72 -41.07
CA ALA A 7 3.14 32.53 -41.84
C ALA A 7 2.98 31.22 -41.02
N LYS A 8 3.40 31.23 -39.74
CA LYS A 8 3.23 30.07 -38.84
C LYS A 8 1.77 29.79 -38.52
N TYR A 9 0.94 30.83 -38.37
CA TYR A 9 -0.50 30.63 -38.17
C TYR A 9 -1.15 29.96 -39.39
N VAL A 10 -0.77 30.35 -40.62
CA VAL A 10 -1.26 29.70 -41.85
C VAL A 10 -0.80 28.25 -41.94
N GLU A 11 0.47 27.97 -41.60
CA GLU A 11 0.98 26.60 -41.53
C GLU A 11 0.17 25.74 -40.55
N PHE A 12 -0.04 26.21 -39.33
CA PHE A 12 -0.80 25.46 -38.32
C PHE A 12 -2.27 25.28 -38.67
N GLN A 13 -2.91 26.27 -39.31
CA GLN A 13 -4.27 26.12 -39.81
C GLN A 13 -4.37 25.05 -40.90
N SER A 14 -3.38 24.99 -41.79
CA SER A 14 -3.30 23.92 -42.80
C SER A 14 -3.07 22.55 -42.14
N ALA A 15 -2.17 22.47 -41.16
CA ALA A 15 -1.92 21.25 -40.40
C ALA A 15 -3.17 20.77 -39.64
N GLU A 16 -3.92 21.69 -39.02
CA GLU A 16 -5.18 21.42 -38.30
C GLU A 16 -6.20 20.73 -39.20
N GLY A 17 -6.39 21.20 -40.44
CA GLY A 17 -7.31 20.58 -41.41
C GLY A 17 -6.90 19.16 -41.83
N ASN A 18 -5.62 18.82 -41.68
CA ASN A 18 -5.06 17.52 -42.03
C ASN A 18 -5.04 16.52 -40.88
N CYS A 19 -5.18 16.96 -39.62
CA CYS A 19 -5.27 16.05 -38.47
C CYS A 19 -6.50 15.14 -38.57
N LYS A 20 -6.28 13.82 -38.48
CA LYS A 20 -7.35 12.80 -38.51
C LYS A 20 -7.49 12.04 -37.19
N THR A 21 -6.49 12.14 -36.33
CA THR A 21 -6.44 11.41 -35.06
C THR A 21 -6.24 12.33 -33.88
N VAL A 22 -6.71 11.88 -32.70
CA VAL A 22 -6.47 12.53 -31.40
C VAL A 22 -4.97 12.76 -31.16
N ARG A 23 -4.13 11.80 -31.54
CA ARG A 23 -2.67 11.90 -31.37
C ARG A 23 -2.08 13.05 -32.19
N GLU A 24 -2.52 13.21 -33.44
CA GLU A 24 -2.07 14.31 -34.31
C GLU A 24 -2.55 15.66 -33.80
N GLN A 25 -3.79 15.74 -33.30
CA GLN A 25 -4.33 16.97 -32.71
C GLN A 25 -3.55 17.39 -31.45
N ILE A 26 -3.24 16.45 -30.56
CA ILE A 26 -2.40 16.72 -29.37
C ILE A 26 -1.00 17.17 -29.79
N ALA A 27 -0.37 16.49 -30.76
CA ALA A 27 0.96 16.88 -31.25
C ALA A 27 0.96 18.27 -31.89
N LEU A 28 -0.10 18.63 -32.61
CA LEU A 28 -0.29 19.97 -33.16
C LEU A 28 -0.43 21.02 -32.06
N ALA A 29 -1.24 20.76 -31.04
CA ALA A 29 -1.39 21.66 -29.89
C ALA A 29 -0.06 21.89 -29.16
N ASP A 30 0.73 20.83 -28.97
CA ASP A 30 2.07 20.92 -28.38
C ASP A 30 3.02 21.80 -29.22
N ARG A 31 2.98 21.66 -30.56
CA ARG A 31 3.74 22.53 -31.47
C ARG A 31 3.27 23.99 -31.41
N ILE A 32 1.96 24.24 -31.37
CA ILE A 32 1.42 25.59 -31.22
C ILE A 32 1.91 26.24 -29.93
N MET A 33 1.90 25.50 -28.82
CA MET A 33 2.45 25.98 -27.54
C MET A 33 3.94 26.27 -27.61
N LEU A 34 4.71 25.38 -28.24
CA LEU A 34 6.17 25.53 -28.35
C LEU A 34 6.57 26.70 -29.24
N GLU A 35 5.94 26.84 -30.40
CA GLU A 35 6.37 27.75 -31.45
C GLU A 35 5.70 29.12 -31.41
N LEU A 36 4.49 29.21 -30.84
CA LEU A 36 3.71 30.45 -30.76
C LEU A 36 3.40 30.88 -29.32
N GLY A 37 3.38 29.94 -28.37
CA GLY A 37 2.90 30.19 -27.02
C GLY A 37 1.41 30.59 -26.99
N ASP A 38 0.62 30.21 -27.99
CA ASP A 38 -0.80 30.56 -28.12
C ASP A 38 -1.67 29.48 -27.46
N ALA A 39 -1.86 29.58 -26.14
CA ALA A 39 -2.66 28.65 -25.35
C ALA A 39 -4.13 28.60 -25.80
N ALA A 40 -4.68 29.73 -26.27
CA ALA A 40 -6.05 29.76 -26.77
C ALA A 40 -6.18 28.93 -28.05
N TYR A 41 -5.21 29.04 -28.97
CA TYR A 41 -5.24 28.24 -30.19
C TYR A 41 -4.97 26.75 -29.91
N ALA A 42 -3.96 26.44 -29.09
CA ALA A 42 -3.70 25.05 -28.68
C ALA A 42 -4.94 24.43 -27.99
N GLY A 43 -5.61 25.18 -27.11
CA GLY A 43 -6.84 24.77 -26.45
C GLY A 43 -7.96 24.42 -27.42
N LYS A 44 -8.15 25.22 -28.50
CA LYS A 44 -9.13 24.91 -29.56
C LYS A 44 -8.83 23.55 -30.23
N VAL A 45 -7.57 23.29 -30.56
CA VAL A 45 -7.17 22.02 -31.20
C VAL A 45 -7.39 20.85 -30.23
N LEU A 46 -7.08 21.02 -28.94
CA LEU A 46 -7.33 19.99 -27.93
C LEU A 46 -8.83 19.75 -27.69
N ALA A 47 -9.69 20.75 -27.81
CA ALA A 47 -11.14 20.59 -27.66
C ALA A 47 -11.74 19.71 -28.78
N ASN A 48 -11.17 19.78 -29.99
CA ASN A 48 -11.51 18.85 -31.07
C ASN A 48 -11.09 17.42 -30.71
N ALA A 49 -9.92 17.25 -30.11
CA ALA A 49 -9.43 15.95 -29.64
C ALA A 49 -10.32 15.35 -28.54
N GLU A 50 -10.79 16.17 -27.60
CA GLU A 50 -11.77 15.76 -26.60
C GLU A 50 -13.07 15.30 -27.26
N THR A 51 -13.58 16.05 -28.25
CA THR A 51 -14.82 15.71 -28.95
C THR A 51 -14.71 14.33 -29.60
N THR A 52 -13.62 14.07 -30.32
CA THR A 52 -13.35 12.75 -30.92
C THR A 52 -13.20 11.65 -29.87
N LEU A 53 -12.51 11.91 -28.75
CA LEU A 53 -12.38 10.93 -27.68
C LEU A 53 -13.73 10.56 -27.05
N ARG A 54 -14.65 11.52 -26.95
CA ARG A 54 -15.97 11.34 -26.33
C ARG A 54 -16.92 10.49 -27.17
N GLU A 55 -16.66 10.26 -28.46
CA GLU A 55 -17.51 9.42 -29.33
C GLU A 55 -17.66 7.99 -28.81
N ASP A 56 -16.64 7.47 -28.12
CA ASP A 56 -16.64 6.11 -27.54
C ASP A 56 -16.84 6.10 -26.01
N GLY A 57 -17.21 7.24 -25.42
CA GLY A 57 -17.34 7.41 -23.98
C GLY A 57 -16.02 7.68 -23.23
N PHE A 58 -16.15 7.95 -21.94
CA PHE A 58 -15.02 8.34 -21.10
C PHE A 58 -14.30 7.13 -20.49
N HIS A 59 -12.98 7.05 -20.68
CA HIS A 59 -12.12 6.11 -19.97
C HIS A 59 -10.74 6.75 -19.71
N PHE A 60 -10.26 6.68 -18.46
CA PHE A 60 -9.05 7.39 -18.05
C PHE A 60 -7.83 7.09 -18.94
N SER A 61 -7.57 5.82 -19.26
CA SER A 61 -6.40 5.45 -20.08
C SER A 61 -6.39 6.13 -21.46
N ARG A 62 -7.57 6.36 -22.06
CA ARG A 62 -7.72 7.04 -23.36
C ARG A 62 -7.61 8.55 -23.22
N PHE A 63 -8.12 9.10 -22.12
CA PHE A 63 -8.11 10.53 -21.85
C PHE A 63 -6.80 11.03 -21.24
N LYS A 64 -5.95 10.16 -20.67
CA LYS A 64 -4.66 10.52 -20.04
C LYS A 64 -3.79 11.42 -20.94
N PRO A 65 -3.56 11.12 -22.24
CA PRO A 65 -2.80 12.01 -23.12
C PRO A 65 -3.41 13.41 -23.27
N LEU A 66 -4.74 13.50 -23.36
CA LEU A 66 -5.46 14.77 -23.41
C LEU A 66 -5.32 15.54 -22.09
N ILE A 67 -5.52 14.87 -20.94
CA ILE A 67 -5.37 15.47 -19.60
C ILE A 67 -3.99 16.13 -19.46
N LEU A 68 -2.92 15.42 -19.83
CA LEU A 68 -1.57 15.97 -19.79
C LEU A 68 -1.38 17.14 -20.75
N ALA A 69 -2.04 17.15 -21.90
CA ALA A 69 -1.99 18.25 -22.86
C ALA A 69 -2.77 19.49 -22.37
N VAL A 70 -3.93 19.30 -21.75
CA VAL A 70 -4.73 20.37 -21.14
C VAL A 70 -3.96 21.05 -20.01
N ASP A 71 -3.23 20.28 -19.20
CA ASP A 71 -2.36 20.86 -18.17
C ASP A 71 -1.23 21.73 -18.77
N ARG A 72 -0.66 21.34 -19.93
CA ARG A 72 0.37 22.15 -20.61
C ARG A 72 -0.14 23.50 -21.09
N VAL A 73 -1.40 23.59 -21.53
CA VAL A 73 -2.03 24.87 -21.93
C VAL A 73 -2.50 25.69 -20.72
N GLY A 74 -2.63 25.07 -19.55
CA GLY A 74 -2.89 25.74 -18.28
C GLY A 74 -4.36 26.03 -17.97
N ASP A 75 -5.31 25.40 -18.68
CA ASP A 75 -6.74 25.55 -18.40
C ASP A 75 -7.14 24.69 -17.19
N LYS A 76 -7.11 25.30 -15.99
CA LYS A 76 -7.42 24.62 -14.74
C LYS A 76 -8.88 24.22 -14.58
N ALA A 77 -9.81 24.95 -15.18
CA ALA A 77 -11.23 24.63 -15.10
C ALA A 77 -11.51 23.36 -15.91
N TRP A 78 -11.00 23.31 -17.14
CA TRP A 78 -11.11 22.14 -18.00
C TRP A 78 -10.38 20.93 -17.43
N LEU A 79 -9.14 21.12 -16.97
CA LEU A 79 -8.37 20.06 -16.32
C LEU A 79 -9.13 19.49 -15.12
N SER A 80 -9.67 20.35 -14.24
CA SER A 80 -10.43 19.90 -13.06
C SER A 80 -11.61 19.01 -13.45
N LYS A 81 -12.38 19.39 -14.48
CA LYS A 81 -13.50 18.60 -14.99
C LYS A 81 -13.06 17.23 -15.48
N LEU A 82 -11.99 17.15 -16.28
CA LEU A 82 -11.46 15.86 -16.75
C LEU A 82 -10.97 14.98 -15.60
N LEU A 83 -10.37 15.58 -14.57
CA LEU A 83 -9.92 14.84 -13.38
C LEU A 83 -11.11 14.36 -12.53
N ASP A 84 -12.16 15.17 -12.37
CA ASP A 84 -13.38 14.75 -11.67
C ASP A 84 -14.08 13.60 -12.39
N GLU A 85 -14.22 13.68 -13.72
CA GLU A 85 -14.74 12.58 -14.55
C GLU A 85 -13.84 11.33 -14.42
N SER A 86 -12.52 11.51 -14.38
CA SER A 86 -11.57 10.40 -14.17
C SER A 86 -11.83 9.67 -12.87
N ILE A 87 -11.90 10.40 -11.75
CA ILE A 87 -12.16 9.81 -10.42
C ILE A 87 -13.55 9.17 -10.37
N ALA A 88 -14.58 9.80 -10.93
CA ALA A 88 -15.94 9.26 -10.97
C ALA A 88 -16.05 7.98 -11.81
N SER A 89 -15.25 7.86 -12.88
CA SER A 89 -15.22 6.68 -13.76
C SER A 89 -14.37 5.52 -13.22
N ALA A 90 -13.63 5.71 -12.12
CA ALA A 90 -12.71 4.70 -11.59
C ALA A 90 -13.48 3.51 -10.99
N ALA A 91 -13.63 2.45 -11.79
CA ALA A 91 -14.40 1.25 -11.43
C ALA A 91 -13.82 0.46 -10.23
N ASP A 92 -12.51 0.55 -10.03
CA ASP A 92 -11.80 -0.15 -8.96
C ASP A 92 -10.64 0.67 -8.40
N PHE A 93 -9.95 0.10 -7.42
CA PHE A 93 -8.79 0.73 -6.80
C PHE A 93 -7.58 0.83 -7.75
N VAL A 94 -7.44 -0.09 -8.72
CA VAL A 94 -6.32 -0.07 -9.67
C VAL A 94 -6.40 1.18 -10.52
N TRP A 95 -7.56 1.44 -11.14
CA TRP A 95 -7.78 2.65 -11.92
C TRP A 95 -7.71 3.91 -11.08
N PHE A 96 -8.30 3.91 -9.88
CA PHE A 96 -8.19 5.04 -8.96
C PHE A 96 -6.73 5.37 -8.63
N SER A 97 -5.91 4.35 -8.33
CA SER A 97 -4.49 4.53 -8.00
C SER A 97 -3.67 5.05 -9.18
N GLU A 98 -3.97 4.61 -10.41
CA GLU A 98 -3.32 5.07 -11.63
C GLU A 98 -3.65 6.54 -11.94
N ILE A 99 -4.90 6.95 -11.70
CA ILE A 99 -5.31 8.36 -11.80
C ILE A 99 -4.54 9.20 -10.79
N VAL A 100 -4.55 8.83 -9.51
CA VAL A 100 -3.85 9.57 -8.44
C VAL A 100 -2.36 9.68 -8.72
N ARG A 101 -1.70 8.60 -9.20
CA ARG A 101 -0.29 8.62 -9.58
C ARG A 101 -0.01 9.53 -10.75
N THR A 102 -0.84 9.48 -11.80
CA THR A 102 -0.69 10.36 -12.97
C THR A 102 -0.84 11.82 -12.55
N VAL A 103 -1.92 12.14 -11.82
CA VAL A 103 -2.23 13.51 -11.39
C VAL A 103 -1.17 14.05 -10.44
N GLY A 104 -0.71 13.24 -9.48
CA GLY A 104 0.28 13.65 -8.49
C GLY A 104 1.72 13.77 -9.01
N ARG A 105 2.05 13.17 -10.16
CA ARG A 105 3.45 13.05 -10.63
C ARG A 105 3.72 13.50 -12.05
N GLU A 106 2.74 13.45 -12.95
CA GLU A 106 2.97 13.66 -14.39
C GLU A 106 2.48 15.02 -14.89
N LEU A 107 1.70 15.76 -14.10
CA LEU A 107 1.30 17.12 -14.45
C LEU A 107 2.51 18.07 -14.41
N LYS A 108 2.60 18.97 -15.40
CA LYS A 108 3.53 20.10 -15.45
C LYS A 108 3.35 21.00 -14.24
N ASP A 109 2.10 21.29 -13.85
CA ASP A 109 1.81 21.96 -12.60
C ASP A 109 1.74 20.95 -11.45
N ALA A 110 2.92 20.62 -10.92
CA ALA A 110 3.07 19.64 -9.86
C ALA A 110 2.38 20.04 -8.55
N GLN A 111 2.19 21.33 -8.27
CA GLN A 111 1.47 21.77 -7.07
C GLN A 111 -0.02 21.47 -7.23
N PHE A 112 -0.63 21.95 -8.31
CA PHE A 112 -2.04 21.69 -8.59
C PHE A 112 -2.33 20.18 -8.65
N GLY A 113 -1.46 19.41 -9.31
CA GLY A 113 -1.59 17.95 -9.38
C GLY A 113 -1.57 17.29 -8.01
N ARG A 114 -0.61 17.65 -7.14
CA ARG A 114 -0.55 17.10 -5.78
C ARG A 114 -1.80 17.46 -4.97
N GLU A 115 -2.23 18.72 -4.97
CA GLU A 115 -3.43 19.15 -4.23
C GLU A 115 -4.69 18.39 -4.67
N ARG A 116 -4.85 18.17 -5.99
CA ARG A 116 -6.00 17.40 -6.54
C ARG A 116 -5.92 15.92 -6.20
N ALA A 117 -4.74 15.33 -6.28
CA ALA A 117 -4.52 13.93 -5.95
C ALA A 117 -4.71 13.65 -4.45
N GLU A 118 -4.25 14.56 -3.58
CA GLU A 118 -4.49 14.51 -2.14
C GLU A 118 -5.99 14.60 -1.81
N ALA A 119 -6.70 15.57 -2.41
CA ALA A 119 -8.14 15.70 -2.21
C ALA A 119 -8.90 14.43 -2.65
N ALA A 120 -8.49 13.79 -3.75
CA ALA A 120 -9.09 12.54 -4.21
C ALA A 120 -8.84 11.37 -3.23
N VAL A 121 -7.62 11.25 -2.68
CA VAL A 121 -7.30 10.24 -1.65
C VAL A 121 -8.12 10.50 -0.38
N GLN A 122 -8.22 11.74 0.07
CA GLN A 122 -9.02 12.11 1.26
C GLN A 122 -10.51 11.81 1.07
N ALA A 123 -11.08 12.15 -0.09
CA ALA A 123 -12.48 11.85 -0.40
C ALA A 123 -12.75 10.33 -0.46
N ARG A 124 -11.80 9.57 -1.02
CA ARG A 124 -11.90 8.10 -1.04
C ARG A 124 -11.77 7.51 0.36
N ALA A 125 -10.89 8.03 1.19
CA ALA A 125 -10.78 7.64 2.60
C ALA A 125 -12.07 7.95 3.38
N ALA A 126 -12.66 9.13 3.19
CA ALA A 126 -13.91 9.52 3.85
C ALA A 126 -15.12 8.63 3.50
N SER A 127 -15.06 7.90 2.39
CA SER A 127 -16.09 6.95 1.93
C SER A 127 -15.66 5.48 2.03
N ALA A 128 -14.49 5.19 2.61
CA ALA A 128 -14.01 3.83 2.77
C ALA A 128 -14.81 3.08 3.86
N GLY A 129 -15.08 1.80 3.62
CA GLY A 129 -15.82 0.94 4.53
C GLY A 129 -14.97 0.40 5.69
N GLU A 130 -15.44 -0.70 6.30
CA GLU A 130 -14.81 -1.30 7.48
C GLU A 130 -13.59 -2.18 7.17
N ASN A 131 -13.33 -2.50 5.89
CA ASN A 131 -12.24 -3.39 5.52
C ASN A 131 -10.87 -2.70 5.72
N PRO A 132 -10.03 -3.14 6.68
CA PRO A 132 -8.75 -2.49 6.97
C PRO A 132 -7.78 -2.52 5.78
N TYR A 133 -7.87 -3.52 4.89
CA TYR A 133 -6.98 -3.62 3.73
C TYR A 133 -7.22 -2.49 2.72
N ASP A 134 -8.45 -1.98 2.60
CA ASP A 134 -8.76 -0.84 1.73
C ASP A 134 -8.06 0.42 2.22
N TRP A 135 -8.05 0.63 3.53
CA TRP A 135 -7.32 1.71 4.18
C TRP A 135 -5.79 1.56 4.01
N THR A 136 -5.25 0.34 4.15
CA THR A 136 -3.80 0.12 3.93
C THR A 136 -3.36 0.50 2.52
N ARG A 137 -4.16 0.15 1.50
CA ARG A 137 -3.87 0.51 0.10
C ARG A 137 -3.92 2.02 -0.12
N LEU A 138 -4.85 2.72 0.53
CA LEU A 138 -4.91 4.19 0.49
C LEU A 138 -3.71 4.84 1.16
N ALA A 139 -3.25 4.31 2.31
CA ALA A 139 -2.08 4.81 3.01
C ALA A 139 -0.80 4.64 2.16
N GLU A 140 -0.63 3.47 1.54
CA GLU A 140 0.46 3.23 0.59
C GLU A 140 0.39 4.18 -0.60
N LEU A 141 -0.82 4.43 -1.14
CA LEU A 141 -0.99 5.38 -2.23
C LEU A 141 -0.60 6.80 -1.83
N ALA A 142 -1.00 7.27 -0.65
CA ALA A 142 -0.61 8.59 -0.12
C ALA A 142 0.91 8.69 0.08
N ARG A 143 1.54 7.66 0.65
CA ARG A 143 3.00 7.61 0.85
C ARG A 143 3.73 7.59 -0.49
N ASP A 144 3.41 6.63 -1.35
CA ASP A 144 4.20 6.36 -2.53
C ASP A 144 3.90 7.41 -3.59
N ALA A 145 2.64 7.61 -3.96
CA ALA A 145 2.28 8.49 -5.07
C ALA A 145 2.52 9.97 -4.75
N LEU A 146 2.26 10.37 -3.50
CA LEU A 146 2.21 11.78 -3.11
C LEU A 146 3.36 12.19 -2.16
N SER A 147 4.18 11.24 -1.71
CA SER A 147 5.23 11.50 -0.70
C SER A 147 4.67 12.13 0.59
N ASN A 148 3.40 11.86 0.91
CA ASN A 148 2.71 12.45 2.05
C ASN A 148 2.67 11.45 3.22
N ALA A 149 3.78 11.36 3.95
CA ALA A 149 3.94 10.44 5.07
C ALA A 149 2.97 10.73 6.23
N THR A 150 2.65 12.01 6.47
CA THR A 150 1.71 12.43 7.51
C THR A 150 0.31 11.90 7.23
N GLU A 151 -0.18 12.10 6.01
CA GLU A 151 -1.50 11.60 5.61
C GLU A 151 -1.53 10.07 5.54
N ALA A 152 -0.47 9.44 5.02
CA ALA A 152 -0.35 7.99 5.02
C ALA A 152 -0.45 7.41 6.43
N THR A 153 0.24 7.99 7.41
CA THR A 153 0.19 7.58 8.82
C THR A 153 -1.22 7.78 9.40
N ARG A 154 -1.89 8.89 9.08
CA ARG A 154 -3.27 9.16 9.51
C ARG A 154 -4.26 8.11 8.97
N ILE A 155 -4.19 7.81 7.67
CA ILE A 155 -5.02 6.78 7.01
C ILE A 155 -4.71 5.40 7.59
N LEU A 156 -3.45 5.11 7.89
CA LEU A 156 -3.05 3.85 8.51
C LEU A 156 -3.57 3.72 9.95
N GLY A 157 -3.76 4.84 10.65
CA GLY A 157 -4.49 4.93 11.93
C GLY A 157 -5.91 4.40 11.83
N GLU A 158 -6.64 4.80 10.78
CA GLU A 158 -7.99 4.32 10.50
C GLU A 158 -8.01 2.82 10.17
N ALA A 159 -6.98 2.32 9.45
CA ALA A 159 -6.80 0.88 9.21
C ALA A 159 -6.60 0.12 10.53
N ALA A 160 -5.72 0.62 11.39
CA ALA A 160 -5.41 0.04 12.70
C ALA A 160 -6.63 0.00 13.62
N ALA A 161 -7.49 1.02 13.56
CA ALA A 161 -8.72 1.11 14.34
C ALA A 161 -9.80 0.11 13.88
N ARG A 162 -9.75 -0.34 12.62
CA ARG A 162 -10.70 -1.31 12.03
C ARG A 162 -10.20 -2.75 12.03
N ALA A 163 -8.89 -2.96 12.06
CA ALA A 163 -8.31 -4.30 12.14
C ALA A 163 -8.73 -5.02 13.44
N ARG A 164 -9.11 -6.29 13.32
CA ARG A 164 -9.61 -7.14 14.43
C ARG A 164 -8.80 -8.42 14.61
N ASP A 165 -8.37 -9.05 13.52
CA ASP A 165 -7.57 -10.26 13.55
C ASP A 165 -6.05 -9.98 13.50
N HIS A 166 -5.26 -10.99 13.87
CA HIS A 166 -3.80 -10.93 13.90
C HIS A 166 -3.18 -10.66 12.53
N PHE A 167 -3.82 -11.07 11.43
CA PHE A 167 -3.27 -10.86 10.09
C PHE A 167 -3.41 -9.41 9.62
N ALA A 168 -4.60 -8.83 9.78
CA ALA A 168 -4.85 -7.43 9.46
C ALA A 168 -3.97 -6.52 10.33
N LEU A 169 -3.88 -6.79 11.62
CA LEU A 169 -3.03 -6.04 12.55
C LEU A 169 -1.54 -6.17 12.19
N ALA A 170 -1.05 -7.37 11.88
CA ALA A 170 0.34 -7.56 11.46
C ALA A 170 0.66 -6.81 10.15
N GLN A 171 -0.26 -6.80 9.19
CA GLN A 171 -0.08 -6.04 7.95
C GLN A 171 -0.01 -4.53 8.21
N VAL A 172 -0.90 -3.99 9.03
CA VAL A 172 -0.90 -2.57 9.41
C VAL A 172 0.40 -2.23 10.17
N ALA A 173 0.83 -3.08 11.09
CA ALA A 173 2.06 -2.89 11.86
C ALA A 173 3.31 -2.89 10.98
N LYS A 174 3.37 -3.77 9.96
CA LYS A 174 4.42 -3.75 8.95
C LYS A 174 4.47 -2.41 8.22
N LEU A 175 3.33 -1.88 7.78
CA LEU A 175 3.30 -0.61 7.07
C LEU A 175 3.76 0.55 7.95
N TYR A 176 3.41 0.56 9.24
CA TYR A 176 3.97 1.54 10.18
C TYR A 176 5.49 1.41 10.29
N HIS A 177 6.01 0.18 10.34
CA HIS A 177 7.44 -0.08 10.40
C HIS A 177 8.16 0.44 9.15
N ASP A 178 7.64 0.13 7.95
CA ASP A 178 8.18 0.58 6.66
C ASP A 178 8.12 2.12 6.52
N MET A 179 7.21 2.78 7.23
CA MET A 179 7.08 4.25 7.30
C MET A 179 7.95 4.89 8.40
N GLY A 180 8.68 4.11 9.19
CA GLY A 180 9.49 4.62 10.30
C GLY A 180 8.69 5.02 11.54
N ALA A 181 7.40 4.70 11.61
CA ALA A 181 6.53 4.95 12.76
C ALA A 181 6.71 3.85 13.83
N ALA A 182 7.89 3.79 14.45
CA ALA A 182 8.32 2.69 15.31
C ALA A 182 7.38 2.39 16.49
N ASP A 183 6.86 3.43 17.15
CA ASP A 183 5.95 3.27 18.30
C ASP A 183 4.61 2.70 17.87
N ALA A 184 4.03 3.24 16.79
CA ALA A 184 2.77 2.76 16.23
C ALA A 184 2.90 1.32 15.70
N ALA A 185 4.03 0.99 15.06
CA ALA A 185 4.34 -0.37 14.63
C ALA A 185 4.40 -1.32 15.83
N SER A 186 5.14 -0.96 16.88
CA SER A 186 5.29 -1.77 18.09
C SER A 186 3.96 -2.02 18.80
N ALA A 187 3.18 -0.96 19.01
CA ALA A 187 1.85 -1.07 19.61
C ALA A 187 0.91 -1.95 18.76
N THR A 188 0.99 -1.84 17.43
CA THR A 188 0.12 -2.63 16.54
C THR A 188 0.55 -4.09 16.46
N PHE A 189 1.86 -4.39 16.49
CA PHE A 189 2.35 -5.78 16.60
C PHE A 189 1.91 -6.43 17.91
N ALA A 190 1.98 -5.70 19.03
CA ALA A 190 1.48 -6.20 20.32
C ALA A 190 -0.03 -6.52 20.24
N ARG A 191 -0.83 -5.63 19.64
CA ARG A 191 -2.26 -5.90 19.38
C ARG A 191 -2.48 -7.13 18.49
N ALA A 192 -1.63 -7.34 17.48
CA ALA A 192 -1.70 -8.53 16.64
C ALA A 192 -1.49 -9.82 17.46
N ALA A 193 -0.52 -9.80 18.38
CA ALA A 193 -0.28 -10.91 19.31
C ALA A 193 -1.46 -11.09 20.29
N ASP A 194 -2.05 -9.99 20.79
CA ASP A 194 -3.23 -10.02 21.67
C ASP A 194 -4.48 -10.57 20.98
N ALA A 195 -4.58 -10.43 19.65
CA ALA A 195 -5.67 -11.00 18.87
C ALA A 195 -5.57 -12.54 18.73
N CYS A 196 -4.38 -13.13 18.87
CA CYS A 196 -4.21 -14.59 18.82
C CYS A 196 -4.86 -15.27 20.03
N GLN A 197 -5.78 -16.20 19.79
CA GLN A 197 -6.47 -17.00 20.81
C GLN A 197 -6.01 -18.47 20.84
N THR A 198 -5.31 -18.92 19.80
CA THR A 198 -4.85 -20.31 19.66
C THR A 198 -3.37 -20.39 19.30
N ALA A 199 -2.75 -21.55 19.53
CA ALA A 199 -1.38 -21.81 19.10
C ALA A 199 -1.20 -21.70 17.58
N ASP A 200 -2.22 -22.07 16.80
CA ASP A 200 -2.16 -21.98 15.34
C ASP A 200 -2.10 -20.54 14.85
N GLU A 201 -2.92 -19.65 15.43
CA GLU A 201 -2.87 -18.22 15.12
C GLU A 201 -1.53 -17.61 15.55
N ALA A 202 -1.00 -18.01 16.71
CA ALA A 202 0.30 -17.58 17.19
C ALA A 202 1.44 -17.98 16.22
N LEU A 203 1.43 -19.22 15.74
CA LEU A 203 2.43 -19.72 14.79
C LEU A 203 2.30 -19.04 13.42
N GLN A 204 1.08 -18.83 12.94
CA GLN A 204 0.82 -18.06 11.73
C GLN A 204 1.35 -16.62 11.86
N LEU A 205 1.12 -15.97 13.00
CA LEU A 205 1.65 -14.64 13.27
C LEU A 205 3.18 -14.67 13.29
N ALA A 206 3.82 -15.54 14.08
CA ALA A 206 5.28 -15.63 14.18
C ALA A 206 5.96 -15.85 12.81
N THR A 207 5.42 -16.77 12.00
CA THR A 207 5.88 -17.05 10.63
C THR A 207 5.79 -15.79 9.76
N ARG A 208 4.68 -15.06 9.89
CA ARG A 208 4.48 -13.81 9.15
C ARG A 208 5.47 -12.73 9.58
N LEU A 209 5.66 -12.54 10.88
CA LEU A 209 6.62 -11.57 11.42
C LEU A 209 8.05 -11.88 10.98
N GLN A 210 8.43 -13.16 10.95
CA GLN A 210 9.72 -13.59 10.41
C GLN A 210 9.86 -13.26 8.92
N SER A 211 8.83 -13.53 8.10
CA SER A 211 8.84 -13.16 6.68
C SER A 211 8.85 -11.65 6.43
N TYR A 212 8.43 -10.86 7.42
CA TYR A 212 8.57 -9.40 7.40
C TYR A 212 9.96 -8.93 7.83
N GLY A 213 10.85 -9.85 8.26
CA GLY A 213 12.20 -9.55 8.68
C GLY A 213 12.29 -8.96 10.08
N LEU A 214 11.29 -9.18 10.95
CA LEU A 214 11.42 -8.79 12.35
C LEU A 214 12.50 -9.62 13.04
N GLU A 215 13.27 -8.96 13.90
CA GLU A 215 14.27 -9.60 14.73
C GLU A 215 13.68 -10.73 15.57
N LYS A 216 14.38 -11.87 15.64
CA LYS A 216 13.94 -13.07 16.38
C LYS A 216 13.62 -12.75 17.84
N SER A 217 14.42 -11.91 18.50
CA SER A 217 14.17 -11.47 19.88
C SER A 217 12.84 -10.74 20.04
N ARG A 218 12.48 -9.89 19.08
CA ARG A 218 11.20 -9.18 19.10
C ARG A 218 10.02 -10.12 18.86
N ILE A 219 10.19 -11.12 17.98
CA ILE A 219 9.18 -12.15 17.77
C ILE A 219 9.00 -12.98 19.06
N ALA A 220 10.11 -13.33 19.72
CA ALA A 220 10.10 -14.04 21.00
C ALA A 220 9.33 -13.27 22.08
N ASP A 221 9.58 -11.97 22.25
CA ASP A 221 8.87 -11.11 23.21
C ASP A 221 7.36 -11.08 22.96
N LEU A 222 6.93 -11.00 21.69
CA LEU A 222 5.52 -11.04 21.33
C LEU A 222 4.90 -12.41 21.63
N MET A 223 5.62 -13.49 21.32
CA MET A 223 5.14 -14.85 21.53
C MET A 223 5.05 -15.22 23.00
N ASP A 224 5.93 -14.71 23.87
CA ASP A 224 5.84 -14.85 25.33
C ASP A 224 4.47 -14.37 25.84
N GLY A 225 4.01 -13.22 25.35
CA GLY A 225 2.69 -12.67 25.68
C GLY A 225 1.53 -13.56 25.23
N VAL A 226 1.65 -14.19 24.06
CA VAL A 226 0.62 -15.13 23.56
C VAL A 226 0.58 -16.40 24.39
N GLY A 227 1.74 -17.03 24.63
CA GLY A 227 1.84 -18.28 25.39
C GLY A 227 1.26 -18.19 26.80
N ALA A 228 1.43 -17.05 27.47
CA ALA A 228 0.88 -16.79 28.80
C ALA A 228 -0.66 -16.88 28.86
N ARG A 229 -1.35 -16.65 27.73
CA ARG A 229 -2.83 -16.69 27.64
C ARG A 229 -3.38 -18.04 27.21
N LEU A 230 -2.55 -18.94 26.68
CA LEU A 230 -2.99 -20.26 26.24
C LEU A 230 -3.31 -21.12 27.46
N ASN A 231 -4.52 -21.65 27.55
CA ASN A 231 -5.00 -22.29 28.78
C ASN A 231 -4.93 -23.82 28.78
N SER A 232 -4.86 -24.45 27.59
CA SER A 232 -4.78 -25.92 27.50
C SER A 232 -3.34 -26.40 27.36
N ALA A 233 -3.05 -27.59 27.88
CA ALA A 233 -1.74 -28.22 27.77
C ALA A 233 -1.39 -28.52 26.31
N SER A 234 -2.35 -28.99 25.51
CA SER A 234 -2.15 -29.30 24.10
C SER A 234 -1.81 -28.06 23.27
N ASP A 235 -2.53 -26.95 23.48
CA ASP A 235 -2.30 -25.72 22.74
C ASP A 235 -0.99 -25.06 23.18
N SER A 236 -0.69 -25.07 24.49
CA SER A 236 0.61 -24.61 25.02
C SER A 236 1.78 -25.41 24.44
N LEU A 237 1.64 -26.74 24.31
CA LEU A 237 2.68 -27.58 23.70
C LEU A 237 2.88 -27.24 22.23
N ARG A 238 1.79 -27.07 21.48
CA ARG A 238 1.82 -26.77 20.04
C ARG A 238 2.45 -25.40 19.78
N TRP A 239 2.10 -24.39 20.57
CA TRP A 239 2.69 -23.07 20.51
C TRP A 239 4.19 -23.11 20.82
N ALA A 240 4.57 -23.70 21.96
CA ALA A 240 5.96 -23.80 22.39
C ALA A 240 6.82 -24.50 21.34
N ALA A 241 6.36 -25.64 20.84
CA ALA A 241 7.03 -26.42 19.81
C ALA A 241 7.16 -25.66 18.48
N GLY A 242 6.06 -25.08 17.98
CA GLY A 242 6.05 -24.41 16.69
C GLY A 242 6.87 -23.12 16.67
N VAL A 243 6.74 -22.29 17.71
CA VAL A 243 7.52 -21.06 17.82
C VAL A 243 9.00 -21.37 18.07
N ALA A 244 9.31 -22.42 18.84
CA ALA A 244 10.69 -22.90 19.00
C ALA A 244 11.34 -23.25 17.66
N ASP A 245 10.67 -24.06 16.84
CA ASP A 245 11.19 -24.47 15.52
C ASP A 245 11.45 -23.27 14.60
N LEU A 246 10.67 -22.19 14.77
CA LEU A 246 10.82 -20.96 14.01
C LEU A 246 11.97 -20.09 14.51
N LEU A 247 12.09 -19.90 15.82
CA LEU A 247 13.07 -19.00 16.42
C LEU A 247 14.48 -19.60 16.45
N MET A 248 14.59 -20.92 16.65
CA MET A 248 15.86 -21.60 16.86
C MET A 248 16.68 -20.99 18.03
N ASP A 249 15.99 -20.42 19.03
CA ASP A 249 16.58 -19.85 20.24
C ASP A 249 16.49 -20.84 21.40
N LYS A 250 17.65 -21.40 21.78
CA LYS A 250 17.74 -22.45 22.81
C LYS A 250 17.32 -21.96 24.20
N ASP A 251 17.65 -20.72 24.55
CA ASP A 251 17.38 -20.19 25.88
C ASP A 251 15.90 -19.84 26.00
N TRP A 252 15.33 -19.26 24.95
CA TRP A 252 13.89 -19.04 24.85
C TRP A 252 13.12 -20.36 24.93
N MET A 253 13.54 -21.39 24.18
CA MET A 253 12.92 -22.72 24.24
C MET A 253 12.89 -23.28 25.66
N LYS A 254 14.05 -23.29 26.33
CA LYS A 254 14.16 -23.84 27.68
C LYS A 254 13.20 -23.11 28.64
N LYS A 255 13.26 -21.78 28.65
CA LYS A 255 12.34 -20.93 29.44
C LYS A 255 10.88 -21.26 29.14
N THR A 256 10.54 -21.42 27.87
CA THR A 256 9.17 -21.68 27.41
C THR A 256 8.66 -23.05 27.84
N TYR A 257 9.45 -24.11 27.68
CA TYR A 257 9.09 -25.46 28.13
C TYR A 257 8.92 -25.52 29.65
N ASP A 258 9.85 -24.91 30.40
CA ASP A 258 9.76 -24.79 31.86
C ASP A 258 8.47 -24.05 32.28
N GLY A 259 8.13 -22.96 31.58
CA GLY A 259 6.96 -22.12 31.87
C GLY A 259 5.60 -22.78 31.61
N ILE A 260 5.53 -23.82 30.78
CA ILE A 260 4.26 -24.53 30.50
C ILE A 260 4.12 -25.85 31.27
N ALA A 261 5.17 -26.31 31.95
CA ALA A 261 5.24 -27.65 32.53
C ALA A 261 4.08 -27.97 33.51
N ASP A 262 3.67 -27.00 34.33
CA ASP A 262 2.60 -27.15 35.32
C ASP A 262 1.21 -27.41 34.70
N LYS A 263 1.04 -27.16 33.39
CA LYS A 263 -0.20 -27.45 32.68
C LYS A 263 -0.37 -28.95 32.37
N PHE A 264 0.70 -29.74 32.41
CA PHE A 264 0.72 -31.16 32.04
C PHE A 264 0.61 -32.05 33.27
N LYS A 265 -0.62 -32.50 33.57
CA LYS A 265 -0.91 -33.16 34.86
C LYS A 265 -0.86 -34.68 34.77
N SER A 266 -1.36 -35.25 33.67
CA SER A 266 -1.35 -36.69 33.47
C SER A 266 0.02 -37.18 33.02
N GLU A 267 0.31 -38.46 33.30
CA GLU A 267 1.57 -39.08 32.86
C GLU A 267 1.71 -39.09 31.32
N ALA A 268 0.60 -39.21 30.59
CA ALA A 268 0.61 -39.14 29.12
C ALA A 268 1.00 -37.74 28.63
N GLU A 269 0.44 -36.68 29.23
CA GLU A 269 0.76 -35.29 28.91
C GLU A 269 2.22 -34.95 29.25
N LYS A 270 2.71 -35.34 30.43
CA LYS A 270 4.11 -35.14 30.83
C LYS A 270 5.09 -35.84 29.88
N ARG A 271 4.76 -37.06 29.43
CA ARG A 271 5.56 -37.78 28.43
C ARG A 271 5.59 -37.04 27.09
N ALA A 272 4.45 -36.51 26.64
CA ALA A 272 4.39 -35.72 25.41
C ALA A 272 5.22 -34.43 25.50
N LEU A 273 5.15 -33.73 26.63
CA LEU A 273 5.99 -32.55 26.91
C LEU A 273 7.48 -32.90 26.84
N SER A 274 7.91 -33.91 27.61
CA SER A 274 9.32 -34.32 27.67
C SER A 274 9.84 -34.81 26.31
N GLN A 275 9.03 -35.53 25.54
CA GLN A 275 9.41 -35.95 24.19
C GLN A 275 9.62 -34.73 23.26
N SER A 276 8.71 -33.76 23.32
CA SER A 276 8.79 -32.53 22.53
C SER A 276 10.03 -31.71 22.90
N GLU A 277 10.30 -31.57 24.20
CA GLU A 277 11.49 -30.91 24.74
C GLU A 277 12.78 -31.59 24.28
N GLN A 278 12.88 -32.91 24.42
CA GLN A 278 14.05 -33.68 23.98
C GLN A 278 14.33 -33.54 22.48
N MET A 279 13.29 -33.46 21.65
CA MET A 279 13.44 -33.28 20.19
C MET A 279 14.05 -31.92 19.83
N ARG A 280 13.75 -30.86 20.60
CA ARG A 280 14.12 -29.48 20.28
C ARG A 280 15.30 -28.92 21.08
N LEU A 281 15.56 -29.46 22.27
CA LEU A 281 16.74 -29.13 23.08
C LEU A 281 17.87 -30.17 22.97
N GLY A 282 17.60 -31.31 22.34
CA GLY A 282 18.55 -32.41 22.18
C GLY A 282 19.64 -32.18 21.14
N TYR A 283 20.62 -33.07 21.14
CA TYR A 283 21.82 -33.05 20.29
C TYR A 283 21.54 -32.96 18.78
N ARG A 284 20.34 -33.36 18.32
CA ARG A 284 19.94 -33.31 16.91
C ARG A 284 19.61 -31.88 16.43
N PHE A 285 19.27 -30.97 17.34
CA PHE A 285 18.87 -29.59 17.02
C PHE A 285 20.02 -28.59 17.22
N TYR A 286 20.92 -28.85 18.18
CA TYR A 286 22.05 -27.97 18.55
C TYR A 286 23.41 -28.69 18.63
N GLY A 287 23.57 -29.84 17.97
CA GLY A 287 24.84 -30.58 17.96
C GLY A 287 25.96 -29.82 17.24
N PRO A 288 27.24 -30.11 17.56
CA PRO A 288 28.38 -29.52 16.86
C PRO A 288 28.31 -29.84 15.37
N GLY A 289 28.15 -28.79 14.54
CA GLY A 289 27.98 -28.88 13.09
C GLY A 289 26.70 -28.24 12.55
N VAL A 290 25.72 -27.94 13.42
CA VAL A 290 24.55 -27.11 13.06
C VAL A 290 24.92 -25.65 13.38
N GLN A 291 25.20 -24.84 12.36
CA GLN A 291 25.37 -23.40 12.59
C GLN A 291 24.00 -22.80 12.96
N PRO A 292 23.85 -22.14 14.12
CA PRO A 292 22.73 -21.22 14.30
C PRO A 292 22.91 -20.10 13.27
N HIS A 293 21.99 -20.01 12.33
CA HIS A 293 21.89 -18.90 11.37
C HIS A 293 21.09 -17.75 11.98
#